data_AF-A0A383DW78-F1
#
_entry.id   AF-A0A383DW78-F1
#
_cell.length_a   1.000
_cell.length_b   1.000
_cell.length_c   1.000
_cell.angle_alpha   90.00
_cell.angle_beta   90.00
_cell.angle_gamma   90.00
#
_symmetry.space_group_name_H-M   'P 1'
#
loop_
_entity.id
_entity.type
_entity.pdbx_description
1 polymer ?
#
loop_
_entity_poly.entity_id
_entity_poly.type
_entity_poly.pdbx_seq_one_letter_code
_entity_poly.pdbx_strand_id
1 'polypeptide(L)'
;TSIGSNCSIGYGVELKNCVILDSSQIGRLSFVGDSVIGENVDVGAGCMTVNRNVDWKKVQVKNGKTAFSSDLKKLGAFIGDDVTIGAGNTIQPGTVVLPGKTLSACYSIANKI
;
A
#
# COMPACT_ATOMS: atom_id res chain seq x y z
N THR A 1 10.88 8.02 -7.21
CA THR A 1 9.44 8.00 -6.88
C THR A 1 8.72 8.72 -7.97
N SER A 2 7.71 8.09 -8.55
CA SER A 2 6.89 8.67 -9.62
C SER A 2 5.47 8.81 -9.11
N ILE A 3 4.88 9.99 -9.31
CA ILE A 3 3.55 10.35 -8.82
C ILE A 3 2.77 10.88 -10.02
N GLY A 4 1.60 10.29 -10.25
CA GLY A 4 0.66 10.66 -11.29
C GLY A 4 0.00 12.01 -11.06
N SER A 5 -0.85 12.38 -12.00
CA SER A 5 -1.63 13.61 -11.98
C SER A 5 -2.69 13.55 -10.88
N ASN A 6 -3.01 14.70 -10.28
CA ASN A 6 -4.08 14.85 -9.30
C ASN A 6 -3.94 13.99 -8.03
N CYS A 7 -2.73 13.52 -7.72
CA CYS A 7 -2.47 12.80 -6.48
C CYS A 7 -2.36 13.76 -5.28
N SER A 8 -2.77 13.29 -4.10
CA SER A 8 -2.64 14.03 -2.85
C SER A 8 -1.74 13.28 -1.88
N ILE A 9 -0.65 13.91 -1.45
CA ILE A 9 0.29 13.33 -0.48
C ILE A 9 0.16 14.08 0.84
N GLY A 10 -0.30 13.38 1.87
CA GLY A 10 -0.54 13.96 3.18
C GLY A 10 0.73 14.37 3.93
N TYR A 11 0.55 15.18 4.97
CA TYR A 11 1.64 15.60 5.86
C TYR A 11 2.37 14.41 6.50
N GLY A 12 3.70 14.44 6.51
CA GLY A 12 4.52 13.41 7.14
C GLY A 12 4.48 12.05 6.44
N VAL A 13 4.08 12.01 5.17
CA VAL A 13 4.21 10.80 4.34
C VAL A 13 5.65 10.66 3.84
N GLU A 14 6.20 9.46 3.95
CA GLU A 14 7.47 9.09 3.32
C GLU A 14 7.21 8.17 2.12
N LEU A 15 7.74 8.55 0.95
CA LEU A 15 7.66 7.78 -0.29
C LEU A 15 9.06 7.37 -0.76
N LYS A 16 9.27 6.07 -1.00
CA LYS A 16 10.59 5.56 -1.41
C LYS A 16 10.45 4.51 -2.50
N ASN A 17 11.00 4.78 -3.68
CA ASN A 17 11.01 3.84 -4.81
C ASN A 17 9.60 3.29 -5.16
N CYS A 18 8.59 4.15 -5.20
CA CYS A 18 7.23 3.75 -5.56
C CYS A 18 6.74 4.46 -6.81
N VAL A 19 5.72 3.84 -7.44
CA VAL A 19 4.91 4.41 -8.51
C VAL A 19 3.50 4.57 -7.98
N ILE A 20 2.96 5.79 -8.06
CA ILE A 20 1.59 6.11 -7.68
C ILE A 20 0.91 6.64 -8.94
N LEU A 21 -0.12 5.96 -9.43
CA LEU A 21 -0.89 6.41 -10.60
C LEU A 21 -1.89 7.49 -10.23
N ASP A 22 -2.60 8.00 -11.23
CA ASP A 22 -3.38 9.24 -11.16
C ASP A 22 -4.52 9.20 -10.13
N SER A 23 -4.86 10.39 -9.61
CA SER A 23 -6.00 10.63 -8.73
C SER A 23 -5.99 9.82 -7.42
N SER A 24 -4.82 9.38 -6.99
CA SER A 24 -4.63 8.61 -5.76
C SER A 24 -4.21 9.48 -4.58
N GLN A 25 -4.69 9.16 -3.39
CA GLN A 25 -4.38 9.88 -2.16
C GLN A 25 -3.70 9.00 -1.12
N ILE A 26 -2.61 9.53 -0.55
CA ILE A 26 -1.88 8.89 0.54
C ILE A 26 -2.07 9.73 1.81
N GLY A 27 -2.82 9.19 2.76
CA GLY A 27 -3.14 9.82 4.02
C GLY A 27 -1.90 10.12 4.85
N ARG A 28 -1.97 11.18 5.65
CA ARG A 28 -0.88 11.67 6.52
C ARG A 28 -0.22 10.56 7.35
N LEU A 29 1.04 10.76 7.71
CA LEU A 29 1.84 9.87 8.58
C LEU A 29 1.98 8.44 8.03
N SER A 30 1.98 8.29 6.71
CA SER A 30 2.08 6.98 6.05
C SER A 30 3.47 6.72 5.48
N PHE A 31 3.81 5.45 5.27
CA PHE A 31 5.02 5.03 4.56
C PHE A 31 4.65 4.17 3.35
N VAL A 32 5.08 4.57 2.16
CA VAL A 32 4.92 3.79 0.93
C VAL A 32 6.28 3.57 0.27
N GLY A 33 6.74 2.33 0.28
CA GLY A 33 8.09 1.93 -0.10
C GLY A 33 8.09 0.76 -1.08
N ASP A 34 8.86 0.85 -2.16
CA ASP A 34 9.07 -0.23 -3.14
C ASP A 34 7.74 -0.82 -3.66
N SER A 35 6.73 0.03 -3.85
CA SER A 35 5.32 -0.34 -4.08
C SER A 35 4.76 0.29 -5.36
N VAL A 36 3.69 -0.30 -5.89
CA VAL A 36 2.86 0.26 -6.96
C VAL A 36 1.47 0.52 -6.43
N ILE A 37 1.00 1.75 -6.57
CA ILE A 37 -0.34 2.20 -6.19
C ILE A 37 -1.08 2.56 -7.49
N GLY A 38 -2.24 1.94 -7.71
CA GLY A 38 -3.10 2.12 -8.88
C GLY A 38 -3.75 3.50 -8.95
N GLU A 39 -4.69 3.65 -9.87
CA GLU A 39 -5.49 4.86 -10.07
C GLU A 39 -6.64 4.92 -9.06
N ASN A 40 -7.07 6.13 -8.68
CA ASN A 40 -8.19 6.37 -7.76
C ASN A 40 -8.09 5.62 -6.42
N VAL A 41 -6.87 5.39 -5.91
CA VAL A 41 -6.66 4.71 -4.64
C VAL A 41 -6.74 5.69 -3.49
N ASP A 42 -7.52 5.33 -2.46
CA ASP A 42 -7.58 6.05 -1.19
C ASP A 42 -6.84 5.27 -0.11
N VAL A 43 -5.68 5.76 0.32
CA VAL A 43 -4.97 5.22 1.48
C VAL A 43 -5.21 6.14 2.68
N GLY A 44 -5.86 5.62 3.71
CA GLY A 44 -6.11 6.33 4.96
C GLY A 44 -4.83 6.69 5.73
N ALA A 45 -4.97 7.55 6.74
CA ALA A 45 -3.83 8.01 7.54
C ALA A 45 -3.14 6.87 8.31
N GLY A 46 -1.83 7.00 8.51
CA GLY A 46 -1.04 6.05 9.30
C GLY A 46 -0.89 4.67 8.67
N CYS A 47 -1.03 4.56 7.35
CA CYS A 47 -0.85 3.29 6.65
C CYS A 47 0.61 3.05 6.28
N MET A 48 1.03 1.79 6.24
CA MET A 48 2.41 1.43 5.93
C MET A 48 2.48 0.26 4.96
N THR A 49 3.29 0.36 3.90
CA THR A 49 3.74 -0.79 3.14
C THR A 49 5.07 -1.28 3.70
N VAL A 50 5.11 -2.51 4.24
CA VAL A 50 6.36 -3.14 4.61
C VAL A 50 7.05 -3.61 3.33
N ASN A 51 8.30 -3.22 3.13
CA ASN A 51 9.04 -3.49 1.90
C ASN A 51 10.13 -4.55 2.05
N ARG A 52 10.20 -5.28 3.16
CA ARG A 52 11.16 -6.36 3.37
C ARG A 52 10.63 -7.39 4.35
N ASN A 53 11.07 -8.63 4.20
CA ASN A 53 10.86 -9.66 5.23
C ASN A 53 11.78 -9.42 6.43
N VAL A 54 11.35 -9.86 7.61
CA VAL A 54 12.15 -9.79 8.86
C VAL A 54 13.46 -10.57 8.72
N ASP A 55 13.44 -11.70 8.01
CA ASP A 55 14.59 -12.57 7.79
C ASP A 55 15.47 -12.15 6.60
N TRP A 56 15.17 -11.02 5.95
CA TRP A 56 15.87 -10.50 4.77
C TRP A 56 15.93 -11.45 3.56
N LYS A 57 15.10 -12.50 3.53
CA LYS A 57 14.96 -13.34 2.34
C LYS A 57 14.19 -12.60 1.24
N LYS A 58 14.35 -13.10 0.01
CA LYS A 58 13.64 -12.60 -1.17
C LYS A 58 12.12 -12.56 -0.91
N VAL A 59 11.49 -11.46 -1.28
CA VAL A 59 10.05 -11.26 -1.13
C VAL A 59 9.32 -12.15 -2.13
N GLN A 60 8.26 -12.80 -1.66
CA GLN A 60 7.35 -13.60 -2.48
C GLN A 60 6.12 -12.75 -2.79
N VAL A 61 5.72 -12.67 -4.05
CA VAL A 61 4.48 -12.01 -4.45
C VAL A 61 3.34 -13.00 -4.31
N LYS A 62 2.26 -12.61 -3.63
CA LYS A 62 1.08 -13.43 -3.42
C LYS A 62 -0.09 -12.87 -4.22
N ASN A 63 -0.59 -13.62 -5.19
CA ASN A 63 -1.80 -13.30 -5.92
C ASN A 63 -2.82 -14.44 -5.74
N GLY A 64 -3.70 -14.33 -4.74
CA GLY A 64 -4.66 -15.39 -4.42
C GLY A 64 -3.97 -16.70 -4.01
N LYS A 65 -4.12 -17.75 -4.83
CA LYS A 65 -3.58 -19.10 -4.55
C LYS A 65 -2.15 -19.32 -5.05
N THR A 66 -1.64 -18.45 -5.92
CA THR A 66 -0.30 -18.59 -6.49
C THR A 66 0.67 -17.64 -5.81
N ALA A 67 1.86 -18.16 -5.51
CA ALA A 67 2.98 -17.39 -4.97
C ALA A 67 4.20 -17.59 -5.87
N PHE A 68 4.91 -16.50 -6.17
CA PHE A 68 6.14 -16.55 -6.94
C PHE A 68 7.20 -15.62 -6.36
N SER A 69 8.47 -16.00 -6.54
CA SER A 69 9.61 -15.22 -6.06
C SER A 69 9.74 -13.95 -6.89
N SER A 70 9.89 -12.80 -6.23
CA SER A 70 10.26 -11.55 -6.92
C SER A 70 11.74 -11.47 -7.25
N ASP A 71 12.56 -12.36 -6.67
CA ASP A 71 14.02 -12.27 -6.62
C ASP A 71 14.61 -11.01 -5.95
N LEU A 72 13.76 -10.15 -5.40
CA LEU A 72 14.15 -8.93 -4.70
C LEU A 72 14.15 -9.14 -3.19
N LYS A 73 15.17 -8.61 -2.50
CA LYS A 73 15.16 -8.51 -1.02
C LYS A 73 14.21 -7.42 -0.50
N LYS A 74 13.91 -6.43 -1.33
CA LYS A 74 12.98 -5.35 -1.01
C LYS A 74 11.90 -5.25 -2.08
N LEU A 75 10.66 -5.38 -1.67
CA LEU A 75 9.46 -5.21 -2.48
C LEU A 75 8.29 -4.95 -1.52
N GLY A 76 7.56 -3.86 -1.76
CA GLY A 76 6.40 -3.46 -0.98
C GLY A 76 5.14 -4.14 -1.49
N ALA A 77 4.09 -3.37 -1.76
CA ALA A 77 2.80 -3.88 -2.17
C ALA A 77 2.39 -3.43 -3.58
N PHE A 78 1.47 -4.17 -4.18
CA PHE A 78 0.76 -3.79 -5.40
C PHE A 78 -0.69 -3.53 -5.03
N ILE A 79 -1.13 -2.29 -5.13
CA ILE A 79 -2.49 -1.87 -4.82
C ILE A 79 -3.18 -1.55 -6.13
N GLY A 80 -4.21 -2.32 -6.47
CA GLY A 80 -4.98 -2.13 -7.70
C GLY A 80 -5.84 -0.87 -7.68
N ASP A 81 -6.39 -0.55 -8.84
CA ASP A 81 -7.21 0.65 -9.05
C ASP A 81 -8.49 0.63 -8.21
N ASP A 82 -9.01 1.81 -7.87
CA ASP A 82 -10.25 2.00 -7.10
C ASP A 82 -10.25 1.30 -5.72
N VAL A 83 -9.06 1.07 -5.15
CA VAL A 83 -8.92 0.48 -3.80
C VAL A 83 -9.07 1.56 -2.74
N THR A 84 -9.80 1.24 -1.66
CA THR A 84 -9.84 2.05 -0.44
C THR A 84 -9.22 1.28 0.71
N ILE A 85 -8.22 1.85 1.37
CA ILE A 85 -7.55 1.30 2.54
C ILE A 85 -7.84 2.22 3.72
N GLY A 86 -8.58 1.75 4.71
CA GLY A 86 -8.84 2.51 5.92
C GLY A 86 -7.56 2.80 6.72
N ALA A 87 -7.65 3.73 7.66
CA ALA A 87 -6.50 4.16 8.46
C ALA A 87 -5.82 3.01 9.24
N GLY A 88 -4.52 3.19 9.51
CA GLY A 88 -3.74 2.34 10.41
C GLY A 88 -3.39 0.95 9.86
N ASN A 89 -3.60 0.70 8.57
CA ASN A 89 -3.29 -0.61 7.98
C ASN A 89 -1.78 -0.80 7.74
N THR A 90 -1.27 -1.99 8.05
CA THR A 90 0.09 -2.42 7.69
C THR A 90 0.02 -3.52 6.63
N ILE A 91 0.53 -3.23 5.44
CA ILE A 91 0.48 -4.11 4.27
C ILE A 91 1.82 -4.85 4.15
N GLN A 92 1.77 -6.18 4.10
CA GLN A 92 2.97 -7.03 4.11
C GLN A 92 3.70 -7.02 2.76
N PRO A 93 5.02 -7.34 2.74
CA PRO A 93 5.80 -7.38 1.50
C PRO A 93 5.20 -8.35 0.47
N GLY A 94 5.20 -7.95 -0.80
CA GLY A 94 4.69 -8.74 -1.92
C GLY A 94 3.17 -8.93 -1.93
N THR A 95 2.43 -8.21 -1.08
CA THR A 95 0.96 -8.27 -1.06
C THR A 95 0.37 -7.62 -2.30
N VAL A 96 -0.60 -8.30 -2.92
CA VAL A 96 -1.42 -7.75 -4.00
C VAL A 96 -2.83 -7.51 -3.48
N VAL A 97 -3.29 -6.26 -3.50
CA VAL A 97 -4.69 -5.90 -3.26
C VAL A 97 -5.35 -5.71 -4.62
N LEU A 98 -6.35 -6.54 -4.91
CA LEU A 98 -7.06 -6.49 -6.20
C LEU A 98 -7.87 -5.19 -6.34
N PRO A 99 -8.12 -4.74 -7.59
CA PRO A 99 -8.92 -3.54 -7.83
C PRO A 99 -10.31 -3.56 -7.19
N GLY A 100 -10.81 -2.37 -6.84
CA GLY A 100 -12.16 -2.17 -6.29
C GLY A 100 -12.39 -2.72 -4.88
N LYS A 101 -11.32 -3.09 -4.16
CA LYS A 101 -11.44 -3.61 -2.78
C LYS A 101 -11.46 -2.49 -1.76
N THR A 102 -12.29 -2.67 -0.74
CA THR A 102 -12.27 -1.82 0.46
C THR A 102 -11.73 -2.63 1.64
N LEU A 103 -10.63 -2.16 2.22
CA LEU A 103 -10.07 -2.67 3.47
C LEU A 103 -10.47 -1.73 4.59
N SER A 104 -11.21 -2.23 5.59
CA SER A 104 -11.59 -1.43 6.75
C SER A 104 -10.36 -0.94 7.53
N ALA A 105 -10.53 0.14 8.29
CA ALA A 105 -9.47 0.65 9.16
C ALA A 105 -9.08 -0.40 10.22
N CYS A 106 -7.78 -0.51 10.48
CA CYS A 106 -7.26 -1.44 11.49
C CYS A 106 -7.43 -0.83 12.90
N TYR A 107 -7.88 -1.62 13.87
CA TYR A 107 -8.18 -1.16 15.24
C TYR A 107 -9.10 0.07 15.29
N SER A 108 -10.19 0.03 14.53
CA SER A 108 -11.20 1.09 14.52
C SER A 108 -12.41 0.69 15.37
N ILE A 109 -12.90 1.61 16.19
CA ILE A 109 -14.17 1.46 16.89
C ILE A 109 -15.26 1.98 15.96
N ALA A 110 -16.00 1.06 15.33
CA ALA A 110 -17.17 1.41 14.53
C ALA A 110 -18.44 1.26 15.38
N ASN A 111 -19.11 2.39 15.61
CA ASN A 111 -20.37 2.62 16.33
C ASN A 111 -20.27 2.92 17.84
N LYS A 112 -20.66 4.18 18.12
CA LYS A 112 -21.29 4.78 19.30
C LYS A 112 -21.25 3.97 20.60
N ILE A 113 -20.49 4.48 21.57
CA ILE A 113 -20.91 4.40 22.98
C ILE A 113 -22.29 5.04 23.11
#